data_AF-A0A7V2NLP4-F1
#
_entry.id   AF-A0A7V2NLP4-F1
#
_cell.length_a   1.000
_cell.length_b   1.000
_cell.length_c   1.000
_cell.angle_alpha   90.00
_cell.angle_beta   90.00
_cell.angle_gamma   90.00
#
_symmetry.space_group_name_H-M   'P 1'
#
loop_
_entity.id
_entity.type
_entity.pdbx_description
1 polymer ?
#
loop_
_entity_poly.entity_id
_entity_poly.type
_entity_poly.pdbx_seq_one_letter_code
_entity_poly.pdbx_strand_id
1 'polypeptide(L)'
;MISFTLTYANTGEVLWIPGPGQAGDYLVRVTVSDGESTTDVQGSTNTAGAGSAGAVEAQLVSVNIETTPSFPALPGQDVLVHVLASSFGNIASLALTVDGQAVTLDAAGRAVVRATQPGKLTLVATATDIDGFTGEVTHEIKIRDLSDSAAPEVAFATQTLFTVLDRPTDLFGSVADSNLDYWTLEIARHDAQGSASVAGDRTSGATRGYIKLARGEGPIEGSLYRMDTNAWANGVYKLRLTAVDIAGRLGQTSTTIQVASSQKEARYLRTEIDATTTLGGHSFELTRQYDSLVRNLPGTFGYGWRMPISDFQLETDLPIQNDVQRRTNTAGAGSAGAVNLPSPSGVYRPGT
;
A
#
# COMPACT_ATOMS: atom_id res chain seq x y z
N MET A 1 -31.48 15.70 -32.89
CA MET A 1 -31.22 16.41 -34.17
C MET A 1 -30.38 17.63 -33.84
N ILE A 2 -29.14 17.68 -34.30
CA ILE A 2 -28.32 18.89 -34.22
C ILE A 2 -28.71 19.75 -35.43
N SER A 3 -29.13 20.99 -35.20
CA SER A 3 -29.47 21.93 -36.27
C SER A 3 -28.20 22.63 -36.74
N PHE A 4 -27.93 22.60 -38.05
CA PHE A 4 -26.79 23.27 -38.66
C PHE A 4 -27.21 24.63 -39.20
N THR A 5 -26.35 25.63 -39.07
CA THR A 5 -26.49 26.92 -39.77
C THR A 5 -25.61 26.87 -41.02
N LEU A 6 -26.19 27.07 -42.20
CA LEU A 6 -25.44 27.12 -43.44
C LEU A 6 -24.79 28.50 -43.57
N THR A 7 -23.48 28.59 -43.36
CA THR A 7 -22.77 29.88 -43.23
C THR A 7 -22.35 30.46 -44.59
N TYR A 8 -22.26 29.65 -45.66
CA TYR A 8 -21.82 30.11 -46.99
C TYR A 8 -22.68 29.51 -48.11
N ALA A 9 -23.79 30.17 -48.46
CA ALA A 9 -24.74 29.71 -49.49
C ALA A 9 -24.13 29.58 -50.91
N ASN A 10 -22.95 30.15 -51.15
CA ASN A 10 -22.35 30.27 -52.47
C ASN A 10 -21.33 29.14 -52.77
N THR A 11 -20.81 28.46 -51.75
CA THR A 11 -19.75 27.43 -51.88
C THR A 11 -20.26 26.02 -51.54
N GLY A 12 -21.44 25.90 -50.93
CA GLY A 12 -21.97 24.61 -50.47
C GLY A 12 -21.24 24.03 -49.26
N GLU A 13 -20.38 24.82 -48.60
CA GLU A 13 -19.62 24.39 -47.43
C GLU A 13 -20.48 24.40 -46.17
N VAL A 14 -20.40 23.30 -45.41
CA VAL A 14 -21.02 23.15 -44.10
C VAL A 14 -19.93 23.24 -43.04
N LEU A 15 -19.94 24.31 -42.24
CA LEU A 15 -19.04 24.46 -41.09
C LEU A 15 -19.79 24.07 -39.81
N TRP A 16 -19.27 23.06 -39.12
CA TRP A 16 -19.76 22.65 -37.80
C TRP A 16 -18.67 22.87 -36.76
N ILE A 17 -18.98 23.67 -35.74
CA ILE A 17 -18.13 23.86 -34.56
C ILE A 17 -18.88 23.24 -33.37
N PRO A 18 -18.46 22.08 -32.85
CA PRO A 18 -19.14 21.42 -31.75
C PRO A 18 -19.03 22.25 -30.46
N GLY A 19 -20.16 22.37 -29.75
CA GLY A 19 -20.24 22.98 -28.43
C GLY A 19 -20.05 21.98 -27.28
N PRO A 20 -20.00 22.46 -26.03
CA PRO A 20 -19.94 21.59 -24.84
C PRO A 20 -21.07 20.54 -24.85
N GLY A 21 -20.72 19.27 -24.63
CA GLY A 21 -21.67 18.15 -24.65
C GLY A 21 -21.89 17.49 -26.01
N GLN A 22 -21.21 17.95 -27.08
CA GLN A 22 -21.24 17.32 -28.41
C GLN A 22 -20.04 16.41 -28.68
N ALA A 23 -19.69 15.58 -27.69
CA ALA A 23 -18.57 14.66 -27.76
C ALA A 23 -19.06 13.24 -28.13
N GLY A 24 -18.40 12.59 -29.10
CA GLY A 24 -18.71 11.23 -29.54
C GLY A 24 -18.70 11.06 -31.06
N ASP A 25 -19.16 9.88 -31.51
CA ASP A 25 -19.34 9.57 -32.92
C ASP A 25 -20.66 10.17 -33.43
N TYR A 26 -20.57 10.93 -34.53
CA TYR A 26 -21.73 11.54 -35.17
C TYR A 26 -21.85 11.09 -36.62
N LEU A 27 -23.06 10.67 -36.97
CA LEU A 27 -23.45 10.49 -38.36
C LEU A 27 -23.97 11.82 -38.89
N VAL A 28 -23.22 12.40 -39.82
CA VAL A 28 -23.61 13.64 -40.50
C VAL A 28 -24.33 13.26 -41.78
N ARG A 29 -25.59 13.64 -41.89
CA ARG A 29 -26.39 13.52 -43.11
C ARG A 29 -26.57 14.90 -43.71
N VAL A 30 -26.20 15.05 -44.97
CA VAL A 30 -26.47 16.25 -45.77
C VAL A 30 -27.43 15.85 -46.87
N THR A 31 -28.60 16.50 -46.92
CA THR A 31 -29.58 16.35 -47.98
C THR A 31 -29.45 17.52 -48.93
N VAL A 32 -29.24 17.26 -50.22
CA VAL A 32 -29.19 18.28 -51.27
C VAL A 32 -30.40 18.09 -52.18
N SER A 33 -31.07 19.19 -52.53
CA SER A 33 -32.23 19.20 -53.43
C SER A 33 -32.11 20.29 -54.48
N ASP A 34 -32.57 19.99 -55.70
CA ASP A 34 -32.70 20.95 -56.79
C ASP A 34 -34.13 21.54 -56.91
N GLY A 35 -35.02 21.20 -55.95
CA GLY A 35 -36.42 21.63 -55.93
C GLY A 35 -37.40 20.62 -56.52
N GLU A 36 -36.93 19.61 -57.26
CA GLU A 36 -37.74 18.54 -57.85
C GLU A 36 -37.33 17.14 -57.33
N SER A 37 -36.04 16.97 -57.01
CA SER A 37 -35.47 15.74 -56.46
C SER A 37 -34.57 16.03 -55.25
N THR A 38 -34.37 15.03 -54.40
CA THR A 38 -33.52 15.10 -53.21
C THR A 38 -32.56 13.92 -53.18
N THR A 39 -31.28 14.16 -52.88
CA THR A 39 -30.26 13.13 -52.66
C THR A 39 -29.63 13.30 -51.28
N ASP A 40 -29.51 12.21 -50.54
CA ASP A 40 -28.81 12.15 -49.24
C ASP A 40 -27.36 11.69 -49.43
N VAL A 41 -26.42 12.43 -48.85
CA VAL A 41 -25.04 11.99 -48.65
C VAL A 41 -24.79 11.84 -47.16
N GLN A 42 -24.23 10.69 -46.77
CA GLN A 42 -23.88 10.40 -45.38
C GLN A 42 -22.36 10.35 -45.23
N GLY A 43 -21.85 10.98 -44.18
CA GLY A 43 -20.48 10.86 -43.71
C GLY A 43 -20.45 10.64 -42.20
N SER A 44 -19.42 9.96 -41.71
CA SER A 44 -19.18 9.80 -40.27
C SER A 44 -18.04 10.71 -39.82
N THR A 45 -18.17 11.34 -38.67
CA THR A 45 -17.09 12.07 -38.00
C THR A 45 -17.08 11.75 -36.52
N ASN A 46 -15.90 11.78 -35.91
CA ASN A 46 -15.73 11.66 -34.47
C ASN A 46 -15.27 13.01 -33.92
N THR A 47 -15.99 13.52 -32.94
CA THR A 47 -15.58 14.72 -32.21
C THR A 47 -15.04 14.30 -30.85
N ALA A 48 -13.73 14.45 -30.69
CA ALA A 48 -13.08 14.43 -29.40
C ALA A 48 -13.48 15.69 -28.62
N GLY A 49 -14.56 15.60 -27.86
CA GLY A 49 -14.86 16.57 -26.82
C GLY A 49 -14.40 16.03 -25.48
N ALA A 50 -13.87 16.91 -24.63
CA ALA A 50 -13.73 16.63 -23.21
C ALA A 50 -15.13 16.30 -22.65
N GLY A 51 -15.49 15.01 -22.59
CA GLY A 51 -16.77 14.53 -22.07
C GLY A 51 -17.59 13.57 -22.93
N SER A 52 -17.04 12.90 -23.97
CA SER A 52 -17.78 11.80 -24.61
C SER A 52 -17.95 10.64 -23.62
N ALA A 53 -19.16 10.11 -23.54
CA ALA A 53 -19.59 9.05 -22.63
C ALA A 53 -19.06 7.63 -22.96
N GLY A 54 -17.81 7.54 -23.37
CA GLY A 54 -16.89 6.55 -22.84
C GLY A 54 -15.77 7.38 -22.25
N ALA A 55 -15.71 7.51 -20.93
CA ALA A 55 -14.67 8.28 -20.28
C ALA A 55 -13.32 7.81 -20.84
N VAL A 56 -12.76 8.58 -21.78
CA VAL A 56 -11.33 8.53 -22.02
C VAL A 56 -10.83 9.11 -20.71
N GLU A 57 -10.47 8.24 -19.77
CA GLU A 57 -9.83 8.67 -18.54
C GLU A 57 -8.74 9.64 -18.95
N ALA A 58 -8.76 10.84 -18.37
CA ALA A 58 -7.75 11.86 -18.63
C ALA A 58 -6.38 11.19 -18.44
N GLN A 59 -5.68 10.93 -19.54
CA GLN A 59 -4.39 10.28 -19.47
C GLN A 59 -3.40 11.34 -19.00
N LEU A 60 -3.10 11.33 -17.71
CA LEU A 60 -2.16 12.25 -17.10
C LEU A 60 -0.79 12.10 -17.76
N VAL A 61 -0.03 13.19 -17.77
CA VAL A 61 1.35 13.17 -18.24
C VAL A 61 2.18 12.31 -17.28
N SER A 62 2.92 11.35 -17.82
CA SER A 62 3.88 10.57 -17.03
C SER A 62 5.16 11.38 -16.89
N VAL A 63 5.61 11.62 -15.66
CA VAL A 63 6.84 12.36 -15.36
C VAL A 63 7.80 11.46 -14.57
N ASN A 64 9.08 11.50 -14.92
CA ASN A 64 10.13 10.80 -14.20
C ASN A 64 11.34 11.71 -13.98
N ILE A 65 12.06 11.47 -12.88
CA ILE A 65 13.34 12.13 -12.58
C ILE A 65 14.41 11.05 -12.51
N GLU A 66 15.48 11.24 -13.27
CA GLU A 66 16.69 10.45 -13.16
C GLU A 66 17.82 11.32 -12.60
N THR A 67 18.61 10.75 -11.69
CA THR A 67 19.75 11.44 -11.07
C THR A 67 21.04 10.68 -11.34
N THR A 68 22.13 11.41 -11.62
CA THR A 68 23.48 10.87 -11.74
C THR A 68 24.43 11.66 -10.84
N PRO A 69 25.01 11.05 -9.78
CA PRO A 69 24.80 9.66 -9.36
C PRO A 69 23.38 9.42 -8.82
N SER A 70 22.93 8.17 -8.85
CA SER A 70 21.65 7.70 -8.27
C SER A 70 21.78 7.21 -6.83
N PHE A 71 22.92 7.47 -6.19
CA PHE A 71 23.23 7.11 -4.81
C PHE A 71 23.54 8.37 -4.01
N PRO A 72 23.51 8.32 -2.66
CA PRO A 72 23.73 9.50 -1.83
C PRO A 72 25.02 10.25 -2.19
N ALA A 73 24.88 11.53 -2.53
CA ALA A 73 25.98 12.41 -2.91
C ALA A 73 26.78 12.86 -1.69
N LEU A 74 28.00 13.33 -1.92
CA LEU A 74 28.79 14.02 -0.90
C LEU A 74 28.50 15.53 -0.92
N PRO A 75 28.63 16.22 0.23
CA PRO A 75 28.60 17.67 0.27
C PRO A 75 29.58 18.29 -0.73
N GLY A 76 29.09 19.24 -1.52
CA GLY A 76 29.81 19.93 -2.58
C GLY A 76 29.80 19.23 -3.95
N GLN A 77 29.27 18.01 -4.06
CA GLN A 77 29.18 17.26 -5.31
C GLN A 77 28.02 17.75 -6.19
N ASP A 78 28.25 17.78 -7.50
CA ASP A 78 27.20 18.06 -8.48
C ASP A 78 26.44 16.77 -8.83
N VAL A 79 25.11 16.87 -8.85
CA VAL A 79 24.19 15.81 -9.27
C VAL A 79 23.50 16.27 -10.55
N LEU A 80 23.68 15.51 -11.63
CA LEU A 80 22.94 15.74 -12.86
C LEU A 80 21.52 15.21 -12.67
N VAL A 81 20.54 16.10 -12.81
CA VAL A 81 19.11 15.79 -12.80
C VAL A 81 18.61 15.82 -14.24
N HIS A 82 17.91 14.77 -14.64
CA HIS A 82 17.25 14.68 -15.94
C HIS A 82 15.75 14.45 -15.72
N VAL A 83 14.96 15.40 -16.17
CA VAL A 83 13.50 15.34 -16.09
C VAL A 83 12.98 14.83 -17.43
N LEU A 84 12.21 13.76 -17.37
CA LEU A 84 11.60 13.10 -18.51
C LEU A 84 10.08 13.22 -18.38
N ALA A 85 9.40 13.50 -19.49
CA ALA A 85 7.95 13.52 -19.54
C ALA A 85 7.45 12.85 -20.82
N SER A 86 6.33 12.14 -20.72
CA SER A 86 5.63 11.55 -21.85
C SER A 86 4.12 11.70 -21.70
N SER A 87 3.46 12.03 -22.80
CA SER A 87 2.00 12.11 -22.92
C SER A 87 1.60 11.62 -24.31
N PHE A 88 0.29 11.49 -24.54
CA PHE A 88 -0.27 11.30 -25.87
C PHE A 88 -0.07 12.54 -26.75
N GLY A 89 -0.29 13.73 -26.18
CA GLY A 89 0.04 15.01 -26.79
C GLY A 89 1.53 15.37 -26.63
N ASN A 90 2.02 16.31 -27.45
CA ASN A 90 3.36 16.86 -27.26
C ASN A 90 3.47 17.56 -25.90
N ILE A 91 4.64 17.46 -25.26
CA ILE A 91 4.91 18.20 -24.00
C ILE A 91 5.07 19.68 -24.33
N ALA A 92 4.21 20.52 -23.74
CA ALA A 92 4.22 21.96 -23.90
C ALA A 92 5.13 22.66 -22.88
N SER A 93 5.23 22.13 -21.65
CA SER A 93 6.10 22.67 -20.61
C SER A 93 6.69 21.58 -19.73
N LEU A 94 7.90 21.85 -19.24
CA LEU A 94 8.63 21.02 -18.29
C LEU A 94 9.31 21.93 -17.27
N ALA A 95 9.08 21.69 -15.98
CA ALA A 95 9.63 22.49 -14.90
C ALA A 95 10.17 21.60 -13.78
N LEU A 96 11.19 22.11 -13.09
CA LEU A 96 11.79 21.49 -11.92
C LEU A 96 11.89 22.52 -10.80
N THR A 97 11.54 22.11 -9.58
CA THR A 97 11.90 22.85 -8.37
C THR A 97 12.78 21.99 -7.46
N VAL A 98 13.69 22.65 -6.73
CA VAL A 98 14.52 22.07 -5.68
C VAL A 98 14.20 22.82 -4.38
N ASP A 99 13.67 22.10 -3.39
CA ASP A 99 13.11 22.66 -2.15
C ASP A 99 12.16 23.86 -2.40
N GLY A 100 11.32 23.71 -3.44
CA GLY A 100 10.36 24.73 -3.88
C GLY A 100 10.94 25.89 -4.70
N GLN A 101 12.26 25.96 -4.89
CA GLN A 101 12.90 26.97 -5.74
C GLN A 101 13.02 26.47 -7.18
N ALA A 102 12.57 27.28 -8.15
CA ALA A 102 12.64 26.93 -9.56
C ALA A 102 14.08 26.79 -10.05
N VAL A 103 14.36 25.70 -10.78
CA VAL A 103 15.65 25.43 -11.43
C VAL A 103 15.44 25.37 -12.94
N THR A 104 16.28 26.11 -13.66
CA THR A 104 16.23 26.13 -15.13
C THR A 104 16.73 24.81 -15.69
N LEU A 105 15.91 24.17 -16.52
CA LEU A 105 16.29 23.00 -17.31
C LEU A 105 16.90 23.45 -18.65
N ASP A 106 17.86 22.69 -19.17
CA ASP A 106 18.35 22.84 -20.54
C ASP A 106 17.35 22.30 -21.58
N ALA A 107 17.66 22.45 -22.86
CA ALA A 107 16.79 21.99 -23.96
C ALA A 107 16.56 20.46 -23.99
N ALA A 108 17.37 19.70 -23.24
CA ALA A 108 17.22 18.26 -23.07
C ALA A 108 16.55 17.90 -21.73
N GLY A 109 15.98 18.86 -21.00
CA GLY A 109 15.30 18.61 -19.72
C GLY A 109 16.26 18.35 -18.56
N ARG A 110 17.50 18.83 -18.61
CA ARG A 110 18.52 18.57 -17.58
C ARG A 110 18.88 19.79 -16.77
N ALA A 111 19.24 19.58 -15.51
CA ALA A 111 19.85 20.58 -14.64
C ALA A 111 20.98 19.95 -13.82
N VAL A 112 21.93 20.79 -13.41
CA VAL A 112 22.94 20.40 -12.41
C VAL A 112 22.53 20.97 -11.07
N VAL A 113 22.29 20.10 -10.10
CA VAL A 113 21.96 20.46 -8.72
C VAL A 113 23.16 20.17 -7.85
N ARG A 114 23.64 21.17 -7.11
CA ARG A 114 24.77 21.00 -6.20
C ARG A 114 24.30 20.53 -4.83
N ALA A 115 24.76 19.37 -4.40
CA ALA A 115 24.56 18.88 -3.04
C ALA A 115 25.33 19.79 -2.06
N THR A 116 24.64 20.48 -1.16
CA THR A 116 25.28 21.44 -0.24
C THR A 116 25.37 20.90 1.17
N GLN A 117 24.24 20.84 1.89
CA GLN A 117 24.16 20.38 3.27
C GLN A 117 23.76 18.91 3.33
N PRO A 118 24.23 18.14 4.34
CA PRO A 118 23.72 16.80 4.61
C PRO A 118 22.19 16.77 4.79
N GLY A 119 21.58 15.62 4.48
CA GLY A 119 20.14 15.43 4.51
C GLY A 119 19.56 15.16 3.13
N LYS A 120 18.38 15.70 2.85
CA LYS A 120 17.62 15.46 1.62
C LYS A 120 17.27 16.78 0.94
N LEU A 121 17.45 16.84 -0.37
CA LEU A 121 16.88 17.88 -1.23
C LEU A 121 15.66 17.32 -1.94
N THR A 122 14.54 18.02 -1.86
CA THR A 122 13.29 17.62 -2.50
C THR A 122 13.22 18.18 -3.91
N LEU A 123 13.08 17.31 -4.90
CA LEU A 123 12.90 17.67 -6.29
C LEU A 123 11.44 17.45 -6.65
N VAL A 124 10.79 18.46 -7.22
CA VAL A 124 9.44 18.32 -7.78
C VAL A 124 9.50 18.70 -9.25
N ALA A 125 9.22 17.73 -10.12
CA ALA A 125 9.11 17.95 -11.55
C ALA A 125 7.65 17.95 -11.97
N THR A 126 7.28 18.94 -12.79
CA THR A 126 5.94 19.06 -13.37
C THR A 126 6.04 19.17 -14.88
N ALA A 127 5.09 18.56 -15.58
CA ALA A 127 4.97 18.64 -17.02
C ALA A 127 3.52 18.91 -17.43
N THR A 128 3.33 19.69 -18.48
CA THR A 128 2.02 19.94 -19.10
C THR A 128 2.11 19.65 -20.59
N ASP A 129 1.13 18.97 -21.17
CA ASP A 129 1.06 18.76 -22.61
C ASP A 129 0.29 19.87 -23.34
N ILE A 130 0.24 19.81 -24.67
CA ILE A 130 -0.46 20.80 -25.52
C ILE A 130 -1.98 20.81 -25.31
N ASP A 131 -2.54 19.73 -24.76
CA ASP A 131 -3.96 19.58 -24.47
C ASP A 131 -4.30 20.05 -23.05
N GLY A 132 -3.29 20.42 -22.25
CA GLY A 132 -3.42 20.98 -20.91
C GLY A 132 -3.44 19.93 -19.79
N PHE A 133 -3.19 18.65 -20.08
CA PHE A 133 -3.03 17.65 -19.04
C PHE A 133 -1.70 17.82 -18.33
N THR A 134 -1.68 17.56 -17.03
CA THR A 134 -0.51 17.75 -16.18
C THR A 134 -0.07 16.45 -15.50
N GLY A 135 1.21 16.36 -15.21
CA GLY A 135 1.81 15.31 -14.38
C GLY A 135 2.81 15.90 -13.41
N GLU A 136 2.97 15.26 -12.26
CA GLU A 136 3.91 15.66 -11.22
C GLU A 136 4.61 14.43 -10.64
N VAL A 137 5.91 14.56 -10.34
CA VAL A 137 6.65 13.56 -9.60
C VAL A 137 7.60 14.23 -8.60
N THR A 138 7.71 13.62 -7.42
CA THR A 138 8.66 14.01 -6.38
C THR A 138 9.81 13.01 -6.32
N HIS A 139 11.03 13.51 -6.22
CA HIS A 139 12.25 12.72 -6.05
C HIS A 139 13.14 13.36 -4.98
N GLU A 140 14.04 12.59 -4.38
CA GLU A 140 14.96 13.11 -3.36
C GLU A 140 16.41 12.88 -3.78
N ILE A 141 17.23 13.93 -3.70
CA ILE A 141 18.68 13.77 -3.67
C ILE A 141 19.09 13.63 -2.20
N LYS A 142 19.69 12.49 -1.86
CA LYS A 142 20.24 12.23 -0.52
C LYS A 142 21.68 12.70 -0.46
N ILE A 143 22.07 13.35 0.63
CA ILE A 143 23.39 13.93 0.84
C ILE A 143 23.94 13.39 2.17
N ARG A 144 25.09 12.73 2.12
CA ARG A 144 25.70 12.12 3.30
C ARG A 144 26.24 13.16 4.26
N ASP A 145 26.07 12.91 5.55
CA ASP A 145 26.87 13.53 6.59
C ASP A 145 28.16 12.71 6.79
N LEU A 146 29.32 13.33 6.52
CA LEU A 146 30.64 12.70 6.71
C LEU A 146 31.13 12.77 8.16
N SER A 147 30.53 13.62 8.97
CA SER A 147 30.84 13.73 10.40
C SER A 147 30.08 12.69 11.23
N ASP A 148 28.98 12.17 10.69
CA ASP A 148 28.17 11.15 11.34
C ASP A 148 28.62 9.72 10.99
N SER A 149 28.99 8.99 12.04
CA SER A 149 29.39 7.58 12.00
C SER A 149 28.51 6.68 12.87
N ALA A 150 27.53 7.25 13.57
CA ALA A 150 26.61 6.51 14.42
C ALA A 150 25.56 5.81 13.55
N ALA A 151 25.10 4.64 13.99
CA ALA A 151 23.92 4.02 13.42
C ALA A 151 22.67 4.55 14.14
N PRO A 152 21.48 4.49 13.50
CA PRO A 152 20.25 4.92 14.13
C PRO A 152 19.97 4.21 15.45
N GLU A 153 19.55 4.96 16.46
CA GLU A 153 19.07 4.41 17.73
C GLU A 153 17.55 4.20 17.67
N VAL A 154 17.10 3.00 18.03
CA VAL A 154 15.67 2.65 18.04
C VAL A 154 15.28 1.92 19.32
N ALA A 155 14.14 2.29 19.89
CA ALA A 155 13.59 1.65 21.07
C ALA A 155 12.05 1.59 21.03
N PHE A 156 11.48 0.58 21.67
CA PHE A 156 10.06 0.60 22.02
C PHE A 156 9.88 1.19 23.41
N ALA A 157 8.85 2.00 23.60
CA ALA A 157 8.50 2.51 24.92
C ALA A 157 8.04 1.36 25.82
N THR A 158 8.25 1.49 27.14
CA THR A 158 7.94 0.42 28.10
C THR A 158 6.50 -0.09 28.02
N GLN A 159 5.54 0.81 27.75
CA GLN A 159 4.12 0.46 27.58
C GLN A 159 3.79 -0.40 26.34
N THR A 160 4.69 -0.43 25.36
CA THR A 160 4.58 -1.25 24.15
C THR A 160 5.20 -2.64 24.33
N LEU A 161 6.07 -2.81 25.33
CA LEU A 161 6.78 -4.07 25.54
C LEU A 161 5.86 -5.11 26.17
N PHE A 162 5.73 -6.29 25.54
CA PHE A 162 5.00 -7.45 26.08
C PHE A 162 3.55 -7.13 26.47
N THR A 163 2.93 -6.16 25.78
CA THR A 163 1.60 -5.67 26.14
C THR A 163 0.48 -6.52 25.53
N VAL A 164 -0.66 -6.58 26.23
CA VAL A 164 -1.88 -7.22 25.76
C VAL A 164 -2.87 -6.13 25.32
N LEU A 165 -3.31 -6.22 24.07
CA LEU A 165 -4.16 -5.23 23.41
C LEU A 165 -5.58 -5.77 23.25
N ASP A 166 -6.50 -5.23 24.03
CA ASP A 166 -7.94 -5.57 24.01
C ASP A 166 -8.80 -4.56 23.24
N ARG A 167 -8.23 -3.39 22.93
CA ARG A 167 -8.88 -2.25 22.28
C ARG A 167 -7.87 -1.51 21.39
N PRO A 168 -8.30 -0.59 20.51
CA PRO A 168 -7.38 0.21 19.74
C PRO A 168 -6.33 0.87 20.64
N THR A 169 -5.05 0.71 20.31
CA THR A 169 -3.93 1.12 21.18
C THR A 169 -2.80 1.71 20.34
N ASP A 170 -2.20 2.79 20.84
CA ASP A 170 -1.01 3.38 20.24
C ASP A 170 0.24 2.57 20.61
N LEU A 171 1.02 2.21 19.62
CA LEU A 171 2.32 1.56 19.76
C LEU A 171 3.39 2.65 19.83
N PHE A 172 3.98 2.85 21.00
CA PHE A 172 4.96 3.91 21.24
C PHE A 172 6.40 3.41 21.09
N GLY A 173 7.27 4.28 20.60
CA GLY A 173 8.71 4.06 20.52
C GLY A 173 9.47 5.31 20.13
N SER A 174 10.77 5.15 19.96
CA SER A 174 11.69 6.20 19.53
C SER A 174 12.57 5.75 18.37
N VAL A 175 12.90 6.71 17.50
CA VAL A 175 13.91 6.61 16.45
C VAL A 175 14.70 7.91 16.49
N ALA A 176 16.02 7.81 16.69
CA ALA A 176 16.91 8.95 16.75
C ALA A 176 18.14 8.73 15.87
N ASP A 177 18.36 9.65 14.93
CA ASP A 177 19.55 9.75 14.09
C ASP A 177 19.58 11.15 13.46
N SER A 178 20.75 11.80 13.40
CA SER A 178 20.89 13.14 12.83
C SER A 178 20.82 13.17 11.30
N ASN A 179 21.05 12.03 10.66
CA ASN A 179 21.12 11.86 9.21
C ASN A 179 20.21 10.69 8.75
N LEU A 180 19.06 10.56 9.42
CA LEU A 180 18.07 9.53 9.16
C LEU A 180 17.57 9.58 7.71
N ASP A 181 17.46 8.42 7.06
CA ASP A 181 16.79 8.30 5.76
C ASP A 181 15.33 7.90 5.97
N TYR A 182 15.10 6.83 6.73
CA TYR A 182 13.78 6.38 7.10
C TYR A 182 13.75 5.39 8.26
N TRP A 183 12.56 5.20 8.81
CA TRP A 183 12.23 4.08 9.67
C TRP A 183 10.96 3.36 9.21
N THR A 184 10.82 2.10 9.57
CA THR A 184 9.62 1.28 9.35
C THR A 184 9.26 0.49 10.60
N LEU A 185 7.98 0.50 10.94
CA LEU A 185 7.39 -0.42 11.90
C LEU A 185 6.72 -1.55 11.15
N GLU A 186 7.04 -2.78 11.51
CA GLU A 186 6.49 -3.98 10.92
C GLU A 186 5.99 -4.95 11.99
N ILE A 187 5.08 -5.85 11.60
CA ILE A 187 4.49 -6.86 12.48
C ILE A 187 4.42 -8.21 11.78
N ALA A 188 4.70 -9.28 12.52
CA ALA A 188 4.51 -10.66 12.08
C ALA A 188 3.77 -11.45 13.17
N ARG A 189 3.01 -12.48 12.78
CA ARG A 189 2.52 -13.47 13.76
C ARG A 189 3.70 -14.26 14.31
N HIS A 190 3.67 -14.59 15.60
CA HIS A 190 4.76 -15.31 16.26
C HIS A 190 4.97 -16.73 15.71
N ASP A 191 3.89 -17.36 15.24
CA ASP A 191 3.87 -18.71 14.66
C ASP A 191 4.34 -18.78 13.20
N ALA A 192 4.65 -17.65 12.55
CA ALA A 192 5.12 -17.63 11.18
C ALA A 192 6.51 -18.28 11.09
N GLN A 193 6.55 -19.60 10.82
CA GLN A 193 7.77 -20.31 10.45
C GLN A 193 8.34 -19.67 9.18
N GLY A 194 9.33 -18.80 9.35
CA GLY A 194 9.86 -17.96 8.27
C GLY A 194 10.54 -16.66 8.71
N SER A 195 10.55 -16.33 10.00
CA SER A 195 11.30 -15.18 10.57
C SER A 195 12.84 -15.24 10.41
N ALA A 196 13.37 -16.11 9.54
CA ALA A 196 14.75 -15.98 9.11
C ALA A 196 14.86 -14.69 8.28
N SER A 197 15.54 -13.69 8.83
CA SER A 197 16.15 -12.64 8.03
C SER A 197 16.88 -13.34 6.88
N VAL A 198 16.55 -12.99 5.63
CA VAL A 198 17.29 -13.52 4.50
C VAL A 198 18.71 -13.00 4.66
N ALA A 199 19.63 -13.89 5.05
CA ALA A 199 21.05 -13.58 5.10
C ALA A 199 21.49 -13.25 3.66
N GLY A 200 21.50 -11.96 3.32
CA GLY A 200 21.79 -11.48 1.97
C GLY A 200 21.10 -10.17 1.60
N ASP A 201 19.94 -9.86 2.21
CA ASP A 201 19.23 -8.61 1.95
C ASP A 201 19.35 -7.65 3.15
N ARG A 202 20.53 -7.04 3.28
CA ARG A 202 20.80 -5.99 4.28
C ARG A 202 20.25 -4.63 3.86
N THR A 203 19.69 -4.54 2.66
CA THR A 203 19.33 -3.27 2.01
C THR A 203 17.84 -2.97 2.05
N SER A 204 16.97 -3.99 2.09
CA SER A 204 15.51 -3.76 2.07
C SER A 204 14.81 -3.94 3.43
N GLY A 205 15.44 -4.60 4.41
CA GLY A 205 14.80 -4.97 5.67
C GLY A 205 13.62 -5.96 5.54
N ALA A 206 13.24 -6.34 4.32
CA ALA A 206 12.07 -7.17 4.06
C ALA A 206 12.32 -8.60 4.58
N THR A 207 11.48 -9.04 5.52
CA THR A 207 11.51 -10.42 6.01
C THR A 207 10.18 -11.08 5.68
N ARG A 208 10.23 -12.31 5.16
CA ARG A 208 9.02 -13.08 4.87
C ARG A 208 8.15 -13.16 6.13
N GLY A 209 6.87 -12.82 6.00
CA GLY A 209 5.90 -12.87 7.09
C GLY A 209 5.72 -11.57 7.89
N TYR A 210 6.53 -10.54 7.65
CA TYR A 210 6.30 -9.20 8.22
C TYR A 210 5.41 -8.35 7.31
N ILE A 211 4.45 -7.65 7.92
CA ILE A 211 3.59 -6.66 7.29
C ILE A 211 4.02 -5.28 7.80
N LYS A 212 4.23 -4.33 6.88
CA LYS A 212 4.54 -2.93 7.24
C LYS A 212 3.29 -2.26 7.83
N LEU A 213 3.43 -1.74 9.04
CA LEU A 213 2.40 -0.95 9.74
C LEU A 213 2.56 0.54 9.49
N ALA A 214 3.80 1.05 9.59
CA ALA A 214 4.10 2.46 9.46
C ALA A 214 5.50 2.70 8.87
N ARG A 215 5.70 3.92 8.35
CA ARG A 215 6.99 4.44 7.88
C ARG A 215 7.06 5.92 8.22
N GLY A 216 8.24 6.41 8.55
CA GLY A 216 8.55 7.84 8.63
C GLY A 216 9.98 8.13 8.18
N GLU A 217 10.30 9.41 8.02
CA GLU A 217 11.59 9.86 7.45
C GLU A 217 12.38 10.77 8.39
N GLY A 218 11.75 11.25 9.48
CA GLY A 218 12.40 12.01 10.52
C GLY A 218 12.51 11.23 11.84
N PRO A 219 13.36 11.70 12.76
CA PRO A 219 13.36 11.24 14.15
C PRO A 219 11.97 11.37 14.77
N ILE A 220 11.64 10.44 15.66
CA ILE A 220 10.34 10.41 16.34
C ILE A 220 10.51 9.88 17.75
N GLU A 221 9.79 10.45 18.70
CA GLU A 221 9.57 9.91 20.04
C GLU A 221 8.08 10.06 20.34
N GLY A 222 7.34 8.95 20.34
CA GLY A 222 5.88 9.01 20.46
C GLY A 222 5.16 7.81 19.86
N SER A 223 3.91 8.02 19.45
CA SER A 223 3.10 6.99 18.79
C SER A 223 3.64 6.75 17.38
N LEU A 224 4.09 5.53 17.12
CA LEU A 224 4.54 5.08 15.80
C LEU A 224 3.37 4.60 14.95
N TYR A 225 2.33 4.05 15.59
CA TYR A 225 1.16 3.47 14.92
C TYR A 225 0.01 3.26 15.91
N ARG A 226 -1.21 3.60 15.51
CA ARG A 226 -2.45 3.28 16.24
C ARG A 226 -2.99 1.94 15.76
N MET A 227 -2.78 0.88 16.53
CA MET A 227 -3.25 -0.46 16.18
C MET A 227 -4.74 -0.62 16.46
N ASP A 228 -5.56 -0.80 15.43
CA ASP A 228 -6.95 -1.23 15.55
C ASP A 228 -7.01 -2.75 15.77
N THR A 229 -7.27 -3.18 17.01
CA THR A 229 -7.31 -4.61 17.36
C THR A 229 -8.45 -5.37 16.68
N ASN A 230 -9.46 -4.71 16.10
CA ASN A 230 -10.56 -5.38 15.40
C ASN A 230 -10.12 -5.96 14.05
N ALA A 231 -9.09 -5.36 13.42
CA ALA A 231 -8.56 -5.76 12.12
C ALA A 231 -7.55 -6.92 12.19
N TRP A 232 -7.18 -7.37 13.39
CA TRP A 232 -6.20 -8.43 13.61
C TRP A 232 -6.85 -9.63 14.28
N ALA A 233 -6.53 -10.84 13.85
CA ALA A 233 -6.90 -12.03 14.62
C ALA A 233 -6.21 -12.00 16.00
N ASN A 234 -6.87 -12.57 17.01
CA ASN A 234 -6.22 -12.69 18.31
C ASN A 234 -5.01 -13.62 18.20
N GLY A 235 -3.98 -13.32 18.98
CA GLY A 235 -2.72 -14.06 18.98
C GLY A 235 -1.52 -13.22 19.39
N VAL A 236 -0.36 -13.86 19.40
CA VAL A 236 0.94 -13.29 19.74
C VAL A 236 1.61 -12.82 18.45
N TYR A 237 2.09 -11.58 18.48
CA TYR A 237 2.72 -10.91 17.35
C TYR A 237 4.09 -10.38 17.74
N LYS A 238 5.04 -10.44 16.81
CA LYS A 238 6.34 -9.78 16.93
C LYS A 238 6.31 -8.46 16.16
N LEU A 239 6.54 -7.37 16.87
CA LEU A 239 6.82 -6.06 16.31
C LEU A 239 8.31 -5.93 16.02
N ARG A 240 8.63 -5.25 14.91
CA ARG A 240 9.99 -4.89 14.55
C ARG A 240 10.03 -3.43 14.11
N LEU A 241 10.89 -2.66 14.76
CA LEU A 241 11.19 -1.29 14.38
C LEU A 241 12.60 -1.28 13.79
N THR A 242 12.71 -0.83 12.54
CA THR A 242 13.98 -0.71 11.82
C THR A 242 14.15 0.73 11.36
N ALA A 243 15.34 1.29 11.54
CA ALA A 243 15.73 2.60 11.04
C ALA A 243 17.01 2.50 10.22
N VAL A 244 17.09 3.31 9.16
CA VAL A 244 18.22 3.37 8.24
C VAL A 244 18.61 4.84 8.07
N ASP A 245 19.89 5.14 8.18
CA ASP A 245 20.42 6.47 7.84
C ASP A 245 20.80 6.60 6.36
N ILE A 246 21.14 7.81 5.90
CA ILE A 246 21.53 8.07 4.51
C ILE A 246 22.85 7.36 4.13
N ALA A 247 23.69 7.00 5.11
CA ALA A 247 24.90 6.21 4.86
C ALA A 247 24.61 4.71 4.70
N GLY A 248 23.40 4.25 5.05
CA GLY A 248 22.95 2.87 4.99
C GLY A 248 23.20 2.05 6.27
N ARG A 249 23.53 2.69 7.40
CA ARG A 249 23.69 2.00 8.68
C ARG A 249 22.30 1.72 9.28
N LEU A 250 22.19 0.62 10.02
CA LEU A 250 20.93 0.05 10.47
C LEU A 250 20.81 0.07 11.99
N GLY A 251 19.71 0.62 12.49
CA GLY A 251 19.21 0.40 13.84
C GLY A 251 18.00 -0.54 13.81
N GLN A 252 17.94 -1.54 14.69
CA GLN A 252 16.78 -2.44 14.75
C GLN A 252 16.49 -2.91 16.17
N THR A 253 15.21 -2.93 16.53
CA THR A 253 14.71 -3.54 17.77
C THR A 253 13.43 -4.34 17.52
N SER A 254 13.08 -5.22 18.43
CA SER A 254 11.87 -6.04 18.35
C SER A 254 11.26 -6.25 19.72
N THR A 255 9.93 -6.34 19.76
CA THR A 255 9.18 -6.74 20.96
C THR A 255 8.01 -7.63 20.60
N THR A 256 7.46 -8.33 21.57
CA THR A 256 6.26 -9.15 21.41
C THR A 256 5.06 -8.38 21.97
N ILE A 257 3.92 -8.49 21.31
CA ILE A 257 2.62 -8.03 21.81
C ILE A 257 1.60 -9.15 21.66
N GLN A 258 0.50 -9.07 22.40
CA GLN A 258 -0.64 -9.97 22.24
C GLN A 258 -1.88 -9.18 21.85
N VAL A 259 -2.57 -9.61 20.81
CA VAL A 259 -3.92 -9.11 20.48
C VAL A 259 -4.94 -10.04 21.13
N ALA A 260 -5.76 -9.48 22.02
CA ALA A 260 -6.78 -10.20 22.79
C ALA A 260 -8.08 -9.38 22.88
N SER A 261 -8.62 -8.96 21.73
CA SER A 261 -9.90 -8.25 21.66
C SER A 261 -11.07 -9.22 21.50
N SER A 262 -12.16 -8.97 22.22
CA SER A 262 -13.45 -9.64 22.01
C SER A 262 -14.29 -8.98 20.92
N GLN A 263 -14.00 -7.71 20.59
CA GLN A 263 -14.66 -6.98 19.52
C GLN A 263 -13.97 -7.30 18.19
N LYS A 264 -14.73 -7.88 17.25
CA LYS A 264 -14.28 -8.24 15.89
C LYS A 264 -15.38 -7.92 14.87
N GLU A 265 -15.95 -6.73 14.96
CA GLU A 265 -17.19 -6.37 14.25
C GLU A 265 -17.06 -6.42 12.72
N ALA A 266 -15.86 -6.15 12.18
CA ALA A 266 -15.55 -6.27 10.75
C ALA A 266 -15.11 -7.69 10.32
N ARG A 267 -15.05 -8.67 11.24
CA ARG A 267 -14.70 -10.06 10.94
C ARG A 267 -15.86 -10.73 10.25
N TYR A 268 -15.60 -11.25 9.06
CA TYR A 268 -16.52 -12.16 8.40
C TYR A 268 -16.16 -13.59 8.81
N LEU A 269 -17.10 -14.25 9.49
CA LEU A 269 -16.99 -15.63 9.94
C LEU A 269 -18.10 -16.45 9.28
N ARG A 270 -17.74 -17.52 8.59
CA ARG A 270 -18.70 -18.43 7.94
C ARG A 270 -18.37 -19.86 8.33
N THR A 271 -19.34 -20.57 8.88
CA THR A 271 -19.23 -22.01 9.18
C THR A 271 -20.12 -22.77 8.22
N GLU A 272 -19.60 -23.86 7.67
CA GLU A 272 -20.37 -24.81 6.87
C GLU A 272 -20.27 -26.19 7.50
N ILE A 273 -21.42 -26.88 7.56
CA ILE A 273 -21.49 -28.27 7.96
C ILE A 273 -21.32 -29.11 6.69
N ASP A 274 -20.20 -29.81 6.62
CA ASP A 274 -19.90 -30.69 5.49
C ASP A 274 -20.53 -32.07 5.69
N ALA A 275 -20.59 -32.55 6.94
CA ALA A 275 -21.23 -33.82 7.28
C ALA A 275 -21.66 -33.90 8.76
N THR A 276 -22.61 -34.79 9.05
CA THR A 276 -22.95 -35.21 10.42
C THR A 276 -22.68 -36.71 10.55
N THR A 277 -21.95 -37.12 11.57
CA THR A 277 -21.54 -38.52 11.81
C THR A 277 -21.82 -38.94 13.25
N THR A 278 -21.88 -40.24 13.53
CA THR A 278 -22.04 -40.78 14.89
C THR A 278 -20.78 -41.54 15.30
N LEU A 279 -20.17 -41.14 16.41
CA LEU A 279 -19.02 -41.81 17.01
C LEU A 279 -19.35 -42.17 18.46
N GLY A 280 -19.29 -43.46 18.82
CA GLY A 280 -19.61 -43.92 20.18
C GLY A 280 -21.04 -43.61 20.63
N GLY A 281 -22.00 -43.53 19.70
CA GLY A 281 -23.40 -43.17 20.00
C GLY A 281 -23.68 -41.67 20.11
N HIS A 282 -22.66 -40.82 19.93
CA HIS A 282 -22.81 -39.37 19.95
C HIS A 282 -22.72 -38.78 18.54
N SER A 283 -23.58 -37.80 18.22
CA SER A 283 -23.57 -37.09 16.94
C SER A 283 -22.49 -36.01 16.93
N PHE A 284 -21.74 -35.93 15.84
CA PHE A 284 -20.68 -34.95 15.58
C PHE A 284 -20.90 -34.28 14.23
N GLU A 285 -20.79 -32.96 14.20
CA GLU A 285 -20.76 -32.18 12.97
C GLU A 285 -19.31 -32.01 12.53
N LEU A 286 -19.02 -32.42 11.31
CA LEU A 286 -17.79 -32.08 10.61
C LEU A 286 -18.01 -30.75 9.91
N THR A 287 -17.28 -29.73 10.34
CA THR A 287 -17.45 -28.37 9.83
C THR A 287 -16.15 -27.82 9.26
N ARG A 288 -16.28 -27.00 8.22
CA ARG A 288 -15.26 -26.03 7.80
C ARG A 288 -15.67 -24.63 8.18
N GLN A 289 -14.69 -23.81 8.58
CA GLN A 289 -14.93 -22.43 8.99
C GLN A 289 -13.97 -21.48 8.27
N TYR A 290 -14.52 -20.48 7.60
CA TYR A 290 -13.79 -19.36 7.04
C TYR A 290 -13.74 -18.21 8.02
N ASP A 291 -12.56 -17.59 8.16
CA ASP A 291 -12.33 -16.39 8.97
C ASP A 291 -11.49 -15.36 8.20
N SER A 292 -12.07 -14.19 7.93
CA SER A 292 -11.43 -13.14 7.15
C SER A 292 -10.17 -12.55 7.79
N LEU A 293 -10.01 -12.68 9.11
CA LEU A 293 -8.83 -12.18 9.85
C LEU A 293 -7.61 -13.06 9.68
N VAL A 294 -7.79 -14.31 9.27
CA VAL A 294 -6.72 -15.26 8.97
C VAL A 294 -6.72 -15.67 7.50
N ARG A 295 -7.30 -14.86 6.61
CA ARG A 295 -7.39 -15.12 5.16
C ARG A 295 -6.04 -15.39 4.48
N ASN A 296 -4.94 -14.94 5.07
CA ASN A 296 -3.58 -15.13 4.55
C ASN A 296 -2.85 -16.32 5.20
N LEU A 297 -3.51 -17.04 6.11
CA LEU A 297 -2.96 -18.24 6.73
C LEU A 297 -3.48 -19.49 6.03
N PRO A 298 -2.61 -20.48 5.75
CA PRO A 298 -3.05 -21.76 5.23
C PRO A 298 -3.81 -22.51 6.33
N GLY A 299 -4.91 -23.17 5.96
CA GLY A 299 -5.58 -24.16 6.81
C GLY A 299 -5.95 -25.40 5.99
N THR A 300 -6.57 -26.39 6.66
CA THR A 300 -6.86 -27.71 6.08
C THR A 300 -7.65 -27.66 4.77
N PHE A 301 -8.49 -26.63 4.58
CA PHE A 301 -9.30 -26.45 3.37
C PHE A 301 -8.85 -25.27 2.49
N GLY A 302 -7.63 -24.78 2.70
CA GLY A 302 -7.07 -23.64 1.98
C GLY A 302 -6.96 -22.37 2.84
N TYR A 303 -6.55 -21.28 2.20
CA TYR A 303 -6.27 -20.02 2.89
C TYR A 303 -7.52 -19.44 3.59
N GLY A 304 -7.41 -19.12 4.87
CA GLY A 304 -8.51 -18.62 5.70
C GLY A 304 -9.55 -19.65 6.11
N TRP A 305 -9.45 -20.90 5.63
CA TRP A 305 -10.39 -21.98 5.96
C TRP A 305 -9.74 -23.00 6.89
N ARG A 306 -10.39 -23.24 8.02
CA ARG A 306 -9.94 -24.21 9.02
C ARG A 306 -11.00 -25.27 9.30
N MET A 307 -10.55 -26.39 9.84
CA MET A 307 -11.38 -27.44 10.42
C MET A 307 -11.33 -27.30 11.95
N PRO A 308 -12.34 -26.71 12.62
CA PRO A 308 -12.24 -26.35 14.04
C PRO A 308 -11.90 -27.51 15.00
N ILE A 309 -12.24 -28.74 14.63
CA ILE A 309 -11.96 -29.93 15.46
C ILE A 309 -10.53 -30.44 15.38
N SER A 310 -9.75 -30.05 14.36
CA SER A 310 -8.34 -30.45 14.18
C SER A 310 -7.37 -29.27 14.21
N ASP A 311 -7.80 -28.11 13.72
CA ASP A 311 -6.96 -26.94 13.51
C ASP A 311 -7.01 -26.03 14.75
N PHE A 312 -6.48 -26.51 15.87
CA PHE A 312 -6.31 -25.71 17.08
C PHE A 312 -5.00 -24.92 17.04
N GLN A 313 -5.06 -23.62 17.36
CA GLN A 313 -3.88 -22.77 17.56
C GLN A 313 -3.61 -22.65 19.05
N LEU A 314 -2.47 -23.20 19.48
CA LEU A 314 -1.91 -22.96 20.81
C LEU A 314 -0.70 -22.04 20.64
N GLU A 315 -0.81 -20.84 21.19
CA GLU A 315 0.26 -19.86 21.18
C GLU A 315 0.74 -19.63 22.62
N THR A 316 2.07 -19.50 22.79
CA THR A 316 2.72 -19.18 24.05
C THR A 316 3.69 -18.03 23.81
N ASP A 317 3.75 -17.10 24.76
CA ASP A 317 4.71 -15.99 24.79
C ASP A 317 6.03 -16.37 25.50
N LEU A 318 6.11 -17.59 26.04
CA LEU A 318 7.30 -18.10 26.70
C LEU A 318 8.35 -18.59 25.68
N PRO A 319 9.64 -18.27 25.88
CA PRO A 319 10.70 -18.88 25.08
C PRO A 319 10.66 -20.40 25.23
N ILE A 320 10.79 -21.12 24.12
CA ILE A 320 10.93 -22.57 24.12
C ILE A 320 12.25 -22.90 24.85
N GLN A 321 12.17 -23.23 26.14
CA GLN A 321 13.27 -23.89 26.82
C GLN A 321 13.35 -25.30 26.23
N ASN A 322 14.44 -25.58 25.51
CA ASN A 322 14.69 -26.83 24.79
C ASN A 322 14.93 -28.03 25.72
N ASP A 323 14.16 -28.18 26.80
CA ASP A 323 14.37 -29.24 27.80
C ASP A 323 13.14 -30.13 28.05
N VAL A 324 12.14 -30.10 27.17
CA VAL A 324 11.07 -31.11 27.24
C VAL A 324 10.82 -31.71 25.87
N GLN A 325 11.43 -32.88 25.67
CA GLN A 325 10.96 -33.93 24.77
C GLN A 325 9.43 -34.03 24.83
N ARG A 326 8.78 -33.58 23.75
CA ARG A 326 7.46 -34.01 23.23
C ARG A 326 6.68 -34.92 24.20
N ARG A 327 6.10 -34.35 25.25
CA ARG A 327 5.06 -35.00 26.05
C ARG A 327 3.87 -34.06 26.18
N THR A 328 2.73 -34.63 25.83
CA THR A 328 1.35 -34.17 25.83
C THR A 328 0.97 -33.19 26.94
N ASN A 329 0.20 -32.17 26.52
CA ASN A 329 -0.82 -31.40 27.22
C ASN A 329 -0.87 -31.60 28.75
N THR A 330 -0.16 -30.76 29.50
CA THR A 330 -0.44 -30.55 30.92
C THR A 330 -0.27 -29.05 31.19
N ALA A 331 -1.39 -28.34 31.37
CA ALA A 331 -1.38 -26.95 31.80
C ALA A 331 -0.87 -26.90 33.25
N GLY A 332 0.34 -26.37 33.45
CA GLY A 332 0.87 -26.05 34.78
C GLY A 332 0.23 -24.76 35.31
N ALA A 333 -0.12 -24.77 36.60
CA ALA A 333 -0.72 -23.64 37.31
C ALA A 333 0.18 -22.39 37.22
N GLY A 334 -0.39 -21.29 36.71
CA GLY A 334 0.27 -19.98 36.56
C GLY A 334 0.39 -19.45 35.13
N SER A 335 -0.12 -20.16 34.13
CA SER A 335 -0.05 -19.75 32.71
C SER A 335 -1.22 -18.86 32.29
N ALA A 336 -0.91 -17.70 31.70
CA ALA A 336 -1.88 -16.91 30.93
C ALA A 336 -1.83 -17.38 29.47
N GLY A 337 -2.47 -18.52 29.18
CA GLY A 337 -2.65 -18.98 27.80
C GLY A 337 -3.94 -18.40 27.20
N ALA A 338 -3.87 -17.84 25.99
CA ALA A 338 -5.08 -17.56 25.21
C ALA A 338 -5.48 -18.84 24.46
N VAL A 339 -6.38 -19.62 25.04
CA VAL A 339 -7.02 -20.73 24.33
C VAL A 339 -8.32 -20.23 23.73
N ASN A 340 -8.38 -20.17 22.40
CA ASN A 340 -9.61 -19.84 21.69
C ASN A 340 -10.45 -21.13 21.55
N LEU A 341 -11.14 -21.53 22.62
CA LEU A 341 -12.02 -22.70 22.61
C LEU A 341 -13.35 -22.36 21.90
N PRO A 342 -13.82 -23.19 20.96
CA PRO A 342 -15.19 -23.05 20.47
C PRO A 342 -16.18 -23.30 21.62
N SER A 343 -17.11 -22.37 21.84
CA SER A 343 -18.21 -22.57 22.79
C SER A 343 -19.05 -23.76 22.34
N PRO A 344 -19.30 -24.77 23.20
CA PRO A 344 -20.20 -25.86 22.84
C PRO A 344 -21.63 -25.32 22.82
N SER A 345 -22.20 -25.12 21.64
CA SER A 345 -23.62 -24.80 21.43
C SER A 345 -24.51 -26.06 21.53
N GLY A 346 -24.23 -26.92 22.52
CA GLY A 346 -25.03 -28.12 22.79
C GLY A 346 -26.01 -27.86 23.92
N VAL A 347 -27.28 -27.61 23.61
CA VAL A 347 -28.35 -27.61 24.61
C VAL A 347 -28.54 -29.04 25.11
N TYR A 348 -28.14 -29.31 26.35
CA TYR A 348 -28.48 -30.54 27.06
C TYR A 348 -29.98 -30.57 27.34
N ARG A 349 -30.72 -31.51 26.74
CA ARG A 349 -32.06 -31.87 27.18
C ARG A 349 -31.97 -33.21 27.94
N PRO A 350 -32.27 -33.25 29.25
CA PRO A 350 -32.39 -34.52 29.95
C PRO A 350 -33.66 -35.23 29.47
N GLY A 351 -33.51 -36.48 29.04
CA GLY A 351 -34.63 -37.33 28.65
C GLY A 351 -35.43 -37.80 29.87
N THR A 352 -36.75 -37.75 29.74
CA THR A 352 -37.71 -38.56 30.52
C THR A 352 -38.00 -39.85 29.80
#